data_AF-A0A1B7XVK4-F1
#
_entry.id   AF-A0A1B7XVK4-F1
#
_cell.length_a   1.000
_cell.length_b   1.000
_cell.length_c   1.000
_cell.angle_alpha   90.00
_cell.angle_beta   90.00
_cell.angle_gamma   90.00
#
_symmetry.space_group_name_H-M   'P 1'
#
loop_
_entity.id
_entity.type
_entity.pdbx_description
1 polymer ?
#
loop_
_entity_poly.entity_id
_entity_poly.type
_entity_poly.pdbx_seq_one_letter_code
_entity_poly.pdbx_strand_id
1 'polypeptide(L)'
;MSQPTDNAGNAARKRNVVMDCALLANNVSGSVIASGIGSHKIIARLVVSNRQNWIGFTLNFQLGSIEANEKAGFGVCHGIDQRKDVGSLSIMPANDYRIEVRFPRGNFESSINEASAEVSSRFPDAQKSKGCLTLVMVYLKDGAQSKIHGYGKPYANPGDREVEDWVNENKPIIDDITLLDVLRQKNFIFLVDYPFSKVQEEWDESPLPSASVYPYRTPDQYDLTFFENDIAGNKSKQSFNPATSFDDDNAHVTVLTHSVVQDQIWVSLAAREIAHERRPAYFVPVGPDSTEAYYVVIPFEKEWREGHDGAWRRLIKNGTVELVLYKHFASKRKAGQWRCLIRNYPKTLERLRDHPTTDYDLVLLVRRPHATHNHKGSSFEVKTFESRKAADAALYSANLREEKLTDAAEVKGAEPREDSLHSIEAYIEYVASSEEEIGASFRSADWVWVFDDIDREEQVADNVDDDNQDADLLVDPRDR
;
A
#
# COMPACT_ATOMS: atom_id res chain seq x y z
N MET A 1 -36.16 -5.89 -13.65
CA MET A 1 -35.15 -5.43 -12.66
C MET A 1 -34.24 -4.48 -13.40
N SER A 2 -34.47 -3.20 -13.18
CA SER A 2 -33.93 -2.10 -14.00
C SER A 2 -32.44 -1.93 -13.75
N GLN A 3 -31.69 -1.79 -14.84
CA GLN A 3 -30.28 -1.42 -14.81
C GLN A 3 -30.10 -0.07 -14.10
N PRO A 4 -29.06 0.12 -13.27
CA PRO A 4 -28.71 1.45 -12.81
C PRO A 4 -28.15 2.20 -14.02
N THR A 5 -28.87 3.23 -14.44
CA THR A 5 -28.44 4.15 -15.50
C THR A 5 -27.17 4.89 -15.09
N ASP A 6 -26.19 4.85 -15.97
CA ASP A 6 -24.94 5.62 -15.98
C ASP A 6 -25.19 7.14 -15.91
N ASN A 7 -25.42 7.66 -14.70
CA ASN A 7 -25.45 9.10 -14.41
C ASN A 7 -24.39 9.53 -13.38
N ALA A 8 -23.33 8.73 -13.20
CA ALA A 8 -22.23 9.05 -12.29
C ALA A 8 -21.03 9.75 -12.99
N GLY A 9 -21.21 10.22 -14.22
CA GLY A 9 -20.14 10.79 -15.04
C GLY A 9 -19.81 12.28 -14.80
N ASN A 10 -20.56 12.99 -13.95
CA ASN A 10 -20.37 14.44 -13.80
C ASN A 10 -20.78 15.02 -12.44
N ALA A 11 -20.67 14.25 -11.35
CA ALA A 11 -20.61 14.86 -10.03
C ALA A 11 -19.24 15.54 -9.93
N ALA A 12 -19.15 16.80 -10.36
CA ALA A 12 -18.01 17.66 -10.07
C ALA A 12 -17.66 17.45 -8.59
N ARG A 13 -16.48 16.88 -8.30
CA ARG A 13 -16.02 16.61 -6.93
C ARG A 13 -16.17 17.91 -6.13
N LYS A 14 -17.24 18.05 -5.35
CA LYS A 14 -17.47 19.25 -4.54
C LYS A 14 -16.23 19.40 -3.66
N ARG A 15 -15.65 20.61 -3.66
CA ARG A 15 -14.47 20.91 -2.85
C ARG A 15 -14.84 20.76 -1.37
N ASN A 16 -13.84 20.57 -0.51
CA ASN A 16 -14.06 20.71 0.93
C ASN A 16 -14.50 22.15 1.20
N VAL A 17 -15.58 22.32 1.96
CA VAL A 17 -16.04 23.61 2.44
C VAL A 17 -15.42 23.83 3.82
N VAL A 18 -14.82 25.00 4.02
CA VAL A 18 -14.27 25.43 5.30
C VAL A 18 -14.73 26.86 5.54
N MET A 19 -15.40 27.09 6.67
CA MET A 19 -15.93 28.40 7.04
C MET A 19 -15.35 28.82 8.38
N ASP A 20 -14.71 29.99 8.43
CA ASP A 20 -14.24 30.56 9.70
C ASP A 20 -15.47 30.88 10.58
N CYS A 21 -15.41 30.54 11.87
CA CYS A 21 -16.52 30.77 12.80
C CYS A 21 -16.03 31.12 14.22
N ALA A 22 -16.93 31.63 15.05
CA ALA A 22 -16.79 31.69 16.49
C ALA A 22 -17.68 30.62 17.14
N LEU A 23 -17.12 29.86 18.07
CA LEU A 23 -17.85 28.92 18.93
C LEU A 23 -18.24 29.63 20.22
N LEU A 24 -19.54 29.67 20.53
CA LEU A 24 -20.10 30.38 21.68
C LEU A 24 -20.49 29.41 22.80
N ALA A 25 -20.23 29.80 24.04
CA ALA A 25 -20.60 29.06 25.22
C ALA A 25 -22.08 29.25 25.57
N ASN A 26 -22.79 28.15 25.83
CA ASN A 26 -24.14 28.09 26.42
C ASN A 26 -25.30 28.72 25.63
N ASN A 27 -25.15 29.96 25.14
CA ASN A 27 -26.17 30.70 24.39
C ASN A 27 -25.54 31.69 23.40
N VAL A 28 -26.37 32.33 22.56
CA VAL A 28 -25.95 33.26 21.49
C VAL A 28 -25.23 34.52 22.00
N SER A 29 -25.45 34.90 23.26
CA SER A 29 -24.79 36.03 23.92
C SER A 29 -23.65 35.59 24.84
N GLY A 30 -23.37 34.29 24.92
CA GLY A 30 -22.36 33.74 25.82
C GLY A 30 -20.94 33.97 25.34
N SER A 31 -19.99 33.67 26.23
CA SER A 31 -18.55 33.82 26.05
C SER A 31 -18.03 33.11 24.78
N VAL A 32 -16.99 33.67 24.15
CA VAL A 32 -16.37 33.06 22.96
C VAL A 32 -15.35 32.03 23.42
N ILE A 33 -15.54 30.77 23.05
CA ILE A 33 -14.64 29.66 23.39
C ILE A 33 -13.48 29.58 22.40
N ALA A 34 -13.78 29.80 21.12
CA ALA A 34 -12.81 29.75 20.03
C ALA A 34 -13.32 30.63 18.88
N SER A 35 -12.42 31.22 18.10
CA SER A 35 -12.80 32.08 16.97
C SER A 35 -11.76 32.11 15.86
N GLY A 36 -12.22 31.88 14.62
CA GLY A 36 -11.48 32.19 13.39
C GLY A 36 -11.89 33.52 12.74
N ILE A 37 -12.90 34.19 13.28
CA ILE A 37 -13.47 35.45 12.74
C ILE A 37 -13.11 36.68 13.58
N GLY A 38 -12.37 36.47 14.67
CA GLY A 38 -11.85 37.51 15.54
C GLY A 38 -10.54 37.06 16.18
N SER A 39 -9.93 37.93 17.00
CA SER A 39 -8.70 37.58 17.71
C SER A 39 -8.98 36.58 18.82
N HIS A 40 -8.49 35.34 18.67
CA HIS A 40 -8.57 34.30 19.68
C HIS A 40 -7.39 33.32 19.55
N LYS A 41 -6.94 32.74 20.67
CA LYS A 41 -5.81 31.77 20.68
C LYS A 41 -6.18 30.41 20.10
N ILE A 42 -7.47 30.07 20.15
CA ILE A 42 -8.06 28.87 19.56
C ILE A 42 -8.85 29.28 18.33
N ILE A 43 -8.46 28.79 17.16
CA ILE A 43 -9.13 29.09 15.88
C ILE A 43 -10.20 28.01 15.63
N ALA A 44 -11.45 28.44 15.46
CA ALA A 44 -12.57 27.56 15.12
C ALA A 44 -12.98 27.69 13.65
N ARG A 45 -13.28 26.55 13.02
CA ARG A 45 -13.82 26.50 11.65
C ARG A 45 -14.88 25.41 11.52
N LEU A 46 -15.98 25.70 10.83
CA LEU A 46 -16.91 24.68 10.35
C LEU A 46 -16.36 24.02 9.09
N VAL A 47 -16.54 22.71 8.96
CA VAL A 47 -15.99 21.93 7.85
C VAL A 47 -17.00 20.93 7.30
N VAL A 48 -17.13 20.92 5.98
CA VAL A 48 -17.74 19.83 5.21
C VAL A 48 -16.68 19.25 4.29
N SER A 49 -16.15 18.09 4.66
CA SER A 49 -15.06 17.42 3.95
C SER A 49 -15.61 16.33 3.03
N ASN A 50 -15.75 16.65 1.75
CA ASN A 50 -16.11 15.65 0.73
C ASN A 50 -15.02 14.59 0.55
N ARG A 51 -13.74 14.98 0.68
CA ARG A 51 -12.60 14.07 0.49
C ARG A 51 -12.48 13.05 1.62
N GLN A 52 -12.72 13.47 2.86
CA GLN A 52 -12.60 12.62 4.04
C GLN A 52 -13.97 12.18 4.59
N ASN A 53 -15.05 12.53 3.87
CA ASN A 53 -16.41 12.11 4.14
C ASN A 53 -16.96 12.45 5.54
N TRP A 54 -16.81 13.70 5.97
CA TRP A 54 -17.32 14.13 7.29
C TRP A 54 -17.80 15.58 7.30
N ILE A 55 -18.67 15.89 8.26
CA ILE A 55 -19.19 17.23 8.58
C ILE A 55 -18.99 17.50 10.07
N GLY A 56 -18.63 18.73 10.44
CA GLY A 56 -18.32 19.07 11.82
C GLY A 56 -17.54 20.37 11.94
N PHE A 57 -16.65 20.44 12.93
CA PHE A 57 -15.79 21.59 13.13
C PHE A 57 -14.37 21.20 13.54
N THR A 58 -13.46 22.15 13.43
CA THR A 58 -12.07 22.01 13.88
C THR A 58 -11.71 23.07 14.89
N LEU A 59 -10.89 22.69 15.87
CA LEU A 59 -10.19 23.58 16.78
C LEU A 59 -8.69 23.51 16.47
N ASN A 60 -8.11 24.65 16.13
CA ASN A 60 -6.67 24.76 15.86
C ASN A 60 -6.01 25.59 16.96
N PHE A 61 -4.93 25.05 17.52
CA PHE A 61 -4.09 25.70 18.53
C PHE A 61 -2.71 25.93 17.93
N GLN A 62 -2.14 27.10 18.16
CA GLN A 62 -0.80 27.40 17.68
C GLN A 62 0.22 26.51 18.38
N LEU A 63 1.08 25.83 17.61
CA LEU A 63 2.26 25.16 18.16
C LEU A 63 3.36 26.19 18.43
N GLY A 64 4.23 25.88 19.40
CA GLY A 64 5.45 26.65 19.61
C GLY A 64 6.30 26.72 18.34
N SER A 65 7.15 27.74 18.24
CA SER A 65 8.09 27.80 17.12
C SER A 65 8.98 26.56 17.12
N ILE A 66 9.36 26.10 15.93
CA ILE A 66 10.22 24.91 15.75
C ILE A 66 11.46 25.01 16.64
N GLU A 67 12.13 26.16 16.64
CA GLU A 67 13.32 26.42 17.47
C GLU A 67 13.05 26.30 18.98
N ALA A 68 11.91 26.82 19.45
CA ALA A 68 11.55 26.76 20.87
C ALA A 68 11.22 25.32 21.30
N ASN A 69 10.47 24.59 20.48
CA ASN A 69 10.07 23.21 20.77
C ASN A 69 11.28 22.26 20.74
N GLU A 70 12.18 22.41 19.76
CA GLU A 70 13.44 21.66 19.69
C GLU A 70 14.31 21.94 20.93
N LYS A 71 14.51 23.22 21.28
CA LYS A 71 15.30 23.60 22.45
C LYS A 71 14.73 23.08 23.77
N ALA A 72 13.41 22.99 23.88
CA ALA A 72 12.72 22.46 25.05
C ALA A 72 12.63 20.92 25.07
N GLY A 73 13.09 20.24 24.02
CA GLY A 73 13.10 18.77 23.94
C GLY A 73 11.80 18.14 23.44
N PHE A 74 10.86 18.93 22.91
CA PHE A 74 9.59 18.42 22.36
C PHE A 74 9.66 18.05 20.87
N GLY A 75 10.69 18.52 20.15
CA GLY A 75 10.89 18.25 18.73
C GLY A 75 9.84 18.92 17.82
N VAL A 76 9.70 18.41 16.59
CA VAL A 76 8.79 18.96 15.58
C VAL A 76 7.63 18.02 15.27
N CYS A 77 6.41 18.51 15.45
CA CYS A 77 5.20 17.85 14.97
C CYS A 77 5.11 17.99 13.45
N HIS A 78 4.81 16.90 12.76
CA HIS A 78 4.62 16.88 11.31
C HIS A 78 3.15 16.59 10.94
N GLY A 79 2.69 17.21 9.87
CA GLY A 79 1.36 17.03 9.30
C GLY A 79 1.41 16.74 7.81
N ILE A 80 0.32 16.21 7.28
CA ILE A 80 0.16 15.97 5.85
C ILE A 80 -0.27 17.27 5.18
N ASP A 81 0.44 17.67 4.13
CA ASP A 81 0.04 18.79 3.28
C ASP A 81 -1.17 18.39 2.41
N GLN A 82 -2.36 18.77 2.88
CA GLN A 82 -3.62 18.48 2.18
C GLN A 82 -3.83 19.34 0.90
N ARG A 83 -2.91 20.25 0.57
CA ARG A 83 -2.99 21.13 -0.61
C ARG A 83 -2.53 20.46 -1.89
N LYS A 84 -1.73 19.38 -1.79
CA LYS A 84 -1.25 18.65 -2.98
C LYS A 84 -2.27 17.64 -3.46
N ASP A 85 -2.28 17.43 -4.78
CA ASP A 85 -3.19 16.52 -5.46
C ASP A 85 -3.01 15.06 -5.04
N VAL A 86 -4.06 14.27 -5.30
CA VAL A 86 -4.19 12.85 -5.02
C VAL A 86 -2.97 12.09 -5.57
N GLY A 87 -2.13 11.57 -4.67
CA GLY A 87 -0.99 10.70 -5.03
C GLY A 87 0.36 11.08 -4.43
N SER A 88 0.52 12.30 -3.89
CA SER A 88 1.74 12.71 -3.19
C SER A 88 1.42 13.16 -1.76
N LEU A 89 1.61 12.25 -0.80
CA LEU A 89 1.61 12.59 0.62
C LEU A 89 2.90 13.36 0.92
N SER A 90 2.82 14.69 0.93
CA SER A 90 3.94 15.52 1.38
C SER A 90 3.80 15.73 2.88
N ILE A 91 4.79 15.29 3.64
CA ILE A 91 4.89 15.52 5.08
C ILE A 91 5.59 16.86 5.28
N MET A 92 5.00 17.76 6.05
CA MET A 92 5.53 19.09 6.35
C MET A 92 5.47 19.34 7.86
N PRO A 93 6.36 20.18 8.42
CA PRO A 93 6.19 20.66 9.79
C PRO A 93 4.79 21.25 9.98
N ALA A 94 4.11 20.81 11.03
CA ALA A 94 2.81 21.34 11.42
C ALA A 94 3.00 22.64 12.18
N ASN A 95 2.26 23.67 11.80
CA ASN A 95 2.23 24.95 12.54
C ASN A 95 1.14 24.95 13.61
N ASP A 96 0.14 24.08 13.47
CA ASP A 96 -1.04 24.06 14.31
C ASP A 96 -1.26 22.64 14.86
N TYR A 97 -1.64 22.56 16.13
CA TYR A 97 -2.26 21.38 16.70
C TYR A 97 -3.76 21.41 16.40
N ARG A 98 -4.26 20.40 15.68
CA ARG A 98 -5.63 20.37 15.16
C ARG A 98 -6.43 19.24 15.79
N ILE A 99 -7.56 19.60 16.38
CA ILE A 99 -8.61 18.67 16.81
C ILE A 99 -9.77 18.79 15.82
N GLU A 100 -10.27 17.66 15.32
CA GLU A 100 -11.48 17.59 14.50
C GLU A 100 -12.61 16.97 15.32
N VAL A 101 -13.74 17.66 15.36
CA VAL A 101 -14.97 17.20 16.01
C VAL A 101 -15.97 16.89 14.89
N ARG A 102 -16.15 15.60 14.60
CA ARG A 102 -16.99 15.13 13.50
C ARG A 102 -18.36 14.77 14.04
N PHE A 103 -19.41 15.37 13.47
CA PHE A 103 -20.77 15.09 13.88
C PHE A 103 -21.24 13.73 13.33
N PRO A 104 -22.03 12.96 14.10
CA PRO A 104 -22.54 11.67 13.68
C PRO A 104 -23.61 11.86 12.61
N ARG A 105 -23.29 11.55 11.35
CA ARG A 105 -24.17 11.76 10.19
C ARG A 105 -25.55 11.15 10.38
N GLY A 106 -26.60 11.87 9.99
CA GLY A 106 -28.01 11.52 10.22
C GLY A 106 -28.49 11.59 11.67
N ASN A 107 -27.58 11.78 12.63
CA ASN A 107 -27.85 11.80 14.08
C ASN A 107 -27.59 13.16 14.72
N PHE A 108 -27.65 14.23 13.93
CA PHE A 108 -27.70 15.60 14.41
C PHE A 108 -28.76 16.40 13.65
N GLU A 109 -29.15 17.52 14.22
CA GLU A 109 -30.02 18.52 13.61
C GLU A 109 -29.31 19.87 13.65
N SER A 110 -29.57 20.72 12.65
CA SER A 110 -29.03 22.07 12.64
C SER A 110 -30.09 23.10 12.28
N SER A 111 -30.10 24.21 13.01
CA SER A 111 -30.86 25.41 12.64
C SER A 111 -29.91 26.50 12.18
N ILE A 112 -30.19 27.09 11.02
CA ILE A 112 -29.40 28.14 10.41
C ILE A 112 -30.26 29.40 10.38
N ASN A 113 -29.75 30.52 10.90
CA ASN A 113 -30.46 31.80 10.96
C ASN A 113 -29.49 32.95 10.67
N GLU A 114 -29.99 34.08 10.16
CA GLU A 114 -29.20 35.31 10.13
C GLU A 114 -28.87 35.76 11.56
N ALA A 115 -27.64 36.21 11.79
CA ALA A 115 -27.26 36.74 13.10
C ALA A 115 -27.94 38.09 13.36
N SER A 116 -28.39 38.31 14.59
CA SER A 116 -28.91 39.62 14.98
C SER A 116 -27.81 40.68 14.97
N ALA A 117 -28.20 41.96 14.87
CA ALA A 117 -27.25 43.07 14.95
C ALA A 117 -26.47 43.08 16.28
N GLU A 118 -27.12 42.69 17.38
CA GLU A 118 -26.49 42.59 18.70
C GLU A 118 -25.37 41.56 18.71
N VAL A 119 -25.64 40.33 18.24
CA VAL A 119 -24.62 39.27 18.17
C VAL A 119 -23.50 39.65 17.20
N SER A 120 -23.85 40.25 16.05
CA SER A 120 -22.88 40.65 15.04
C SER A 120 -21.94 41.76 15.51
N SER A 121 -22.44 42.68 16.33
CA SER A 121 -21.63 43.79 16.87
C SER A 121 -20.45 43.34 17.74
N ARG A 122 -20.48 42.10 18.24
CA ARG A 122 -19.39 41.49 19.03
C ARG A 122 -18.16 41.14 18.18
N PHE A 123 -18.31 41.09 16.86
CA PHE A 123 -17.25 40.74 15.90
C PHE A 123 -17.12 41.80 14.80
N PRO A 124 -16.74 43.04 15.16
CA PRO A 124 -16.70 44.16 14.20
C PRO A 124 -15.67 43.97 13.08
N ASP A 125 -14.66 43.14 13.33
CA ASP A 125 -13.57 42.85 12.40
C ASP A 125 -13.84 41.65 11.47
N ALA A 126 -15.00 40.98 11.61
CA ALA A 126 -15.42 39.91 10.71
C ALA A 126 -15.86 40.50 9.36
N GLN A 127 -14.87 40.87 8.54
CA GLN A 127 -15.04 41.67 7.33
C GLN A 127 -14.92 40.86 6.02
N LYS A 128 -14.67 39.54 6.08
CA LYS A 128 -14.43 38.76 4.84
C LYS A 128 -15.69 38.59 4.01
N SER A 129 -16.88 38.54 4.62
CA SER A 129 -18.15 38.25 3.92
C SER A 129 -19.07 39.46 3.66
N LYS A 130 -18.57 40.70 3.71
CA LYS A 130 -19.37 41.94 3.66
C LYS A 130 -20.26 42.18 4.90
N GLY A 131 -19.85 41.65 6.06
CA GLY A 131 -20.51 41.91 7.35
C GLY A 131 -21.79 41.10 7.59
N CYS A 132 -22.02 40.02 6.84
CA CYS A 132 -23.16 39.12 7.04
C CYS A 132 -22.73 37.90 7.84
N LEU A 133 -22.99 37.91 9.15
CA LEU A 133 -22.76 36.75 10.00
C LEU A 133 -24.00 35.85 10.05
N THR A 134 -23.76 34.55 10.05
CA THR A 134 -24.83 33.53 10.10
C THR A 134 -24.70 32.71 11.38
N LEU A 135 -25.81 32.55 12.10
CA LEU A 135 -25.90 31.70 13.27
C LEU A 135 -26.22 30.25 12.84
N VAL A 136 -25.38 29.31 13.23
CA VAL A 136 -25.59 27.87 13.05
C VAL A 136 -25.62 27.22 14.43
N MET A 137 -26.78 26.67 14.80
CA MET A 137 -26.91 25.88 16.03
C MET A 137 -27.02 24.41 15.65
N VAL A 138 -26.22 23.55 16.29
CA VAL A 138 -26.17 22.11 16.04
C VAL A 138 -26.55 21.37 17.31
N TYR A 139 -27.47 20.42 17.19
CA TYR A 139 -27.91 19.53 18.26
C TYR A 139 -27.66 18.07 17.89
N LEU A 140 -26.97 17.32 18.74
CA LEU A 140 -26.82 15.88 18.59
C LEU A 140 -28.01 15.15 19.22
N LYS A 141 -28.61 14.21 18.48
CA LYS A 141 -29.74 13.41 18.96
C LYS A 141 -29.38 12.57 20.19
N ASP A 142 -30.38 12.09 20.91
CA ASP A 142 -30.17 11.23 22.07
C ASP A 142 -29.36 9.98 21.73
N GLY A 143 -28.41 9.62 22.61
CA GLY A 143 -27.45 8.54 22.37
C GLY A 143 -26.33 8.84 21.37
N ALA A 144 -26.44 9.89 20.55
CA ALA A 144 -25.41 10.27 19.59
C ALA A 144 -24.22 10.99 20.27
N GLN A 145 -23.02 10.77 19.72
CA GLN A 145 -21.78 11.41 20.17
C GLN A 145 -20.94 11.83 18.97
N SER A 146 -20.24 12.96 19.10
CA SER A 146 -19.24 13.37 18.12
C SER A 146 -18.03 12.45 18.16
N LYS A 147 -17.45 12.19 16.99
CA LYS A 147 -16.17 11.49 16.87
C LYS A 147 -15.04 12.52 16.92
N ILE A 148 -14.13 12.35 17.87
CA ILE A 148 -13.03 13.28 18.10
C ILE A 148 -11.75 12.72 17.48
N HIS A 149 -11.12 13.47 16.59
CA HIS A 149 -9.83 13.13 16.01
C HIS A 149 -8.78 14.18 16.40
N GLY A 150 -7.54 13.74 16.63
CA GLY A 150 -6.41 14.62 16.92
C GLY A 150 -6.22 14.97 18.40
N TYR A 151 -7.25 14.81 19.23
CA TYR A 151 -7.13 14.92 20.69
C TYR A 151 -6.26 13.81 21.28
N GLY A 152 -5.49 14.12 22.32
CA GLY A 152 -4.55 13.20 22.98
C GLY A 152 -3.19 13.07 22.27
N LYS A 153 -3.01 13.70 21.10
CA LYS A 153 -1.67 13.88 20.53
C LYS A 153 -0.84 14.82 21.43
N PRO A 154 0.49 14.65 21.48
CA PRO A 154 1.36 15.59 22.19
C PRO A 154 1.17 17.02 21.69
N TYR A 155 1.09 17.96 22.63
CA TYR A 155 1.04 19.40 22.37
C TYR A 155 2.19 20.08 23.10
N ALA A 156 2.86 21.00 22.41
CA ALA A 156 3.89 21.84 23.00
C ALA A 156 3.89 23.24 22.36
N ASN A 157 3.79 24.23 23.20
CA ASN A 157 4.03 25.64 22.94
C ASN A 157 4.64 26.32 24.19
N PRO A 158 5.97 26.22 24.37
CA PRO A 158 6.66 26.82 25.51
C PRO A 158 6.47 28.34 25.65
N GLY A 159 6.06 29.00 24.56
CA GLY A 159 5.79 30.44 24.54
C GLY A 159 4.40 30.83 25.02
N ASP A 160 3.46 29.89 25.17
CA ASP A 160 2.07 30.16 25.55
C ASP A 160 1.56 29.19 26.62
N ARG A 161 1.93 29.47 27.88
CA ARG A 161 1.55 28.66 29.05
C ARG A 161 0.04 28.53 29.23
N GLU A 162 -0.73 29.52 28.81
CA GLU A 162 -2.18 29.48 28.95
C GLU A 162 -2.79 28.40 28.04
N VAL A 163 -2.30 28.28 26.80
CA VAL A 163 -2.76 27.23 25.88
C VAL A 163 -2.24 25.85 26.30
N GLU A 164 -1.01 25.76 26.79
CA GLU A 164 -0.46 24.55 27.42
C GLU A 164 -1.38 24.05 28.53
N ASP A 165 -1.79 24.94 29.44
CA ASP A 165 -2.69 24.64 30.54
C ASP A 165 -4.07 24.15 30.06
N TRP A 166 -4.60 24.70 28.97
CA TRP A 166 -5.89 24.26 28.40
C TRP A 166 -5.81 22.86 27.76
N VAL A 167 -4.74 22.59 27.00
CA VAL A 167 -4.63 21.35 26.20
C VAL A 167 -4.10 20.19 27.04
N ASN A 168 -3.04 20.41 27.82
CA ASN A 168 -2.33 19.37 28.56
C ASN A 168 -2.87 19.17 29.98
N GLU A 169 -3.25 20.25 30.67
CA GLU A 169 -3.70 20.20 32.07
C GLU A 169 -5.24 20.28 32.22
N ASN A 170 -5.96 20.39 31.10
CA ASN A 170 -7.42 20.56 31.04
C ASN A 170 -7.94 21.69 31.94
N LYS A 171 -7.21 22.82 32.03
CA LYS A 171 -7.70 24.01 32.72
C LYS A 171 -8.84 24.66 31.93
N PRO A 172 -9.72 25.42 32.61
CA PRO A 172 -10.79 26.14 31.92
C PRO A 172 -10.25 27.11 30.86
N ILE A 173 -10.87 27.08 29.68
CA ILE A 173 -10.60 28.01 28.56
C ILE A 173 -11.23 29.36 28.87
N ILE A 174 -12.50 29.33 29.28
CA ILE A 174 -13.27 30.51 29.68
C ILE A 174 -14.32 30.09 30.69
N ASP A 175 -14.52 30.93 31.70
CA ASP A 175 -15.36 30.62 32.86
C ASP A 175 -14.91 29.26 33.46
N ASP A 176 -15.83 28.31 33.65
CA ASP A 176 -15.54 26.95 34.13
C ASP A 176 -15.54 25.90 32.98
N ILE A 177 -15.47 26.33 31.72
CA ILE A 177 -15.54 25.44 30.55
C ILE A 177 -14.14 24.98 30.15
N THR A 178 -13.87 23.68 30.27
CA THR A 178 -12.61 23.06 29.82
C THR A 178 -12.68 22.60 28.36
N LEU A 179 -11.53 22.27 27.77
CA LEU A 179 -11.49 21.66 26.44
C LEU A 179 -12.31 20.36 26.40
N LEU A 180 -12.20 19.52 27.43
CA LEU A 180 -12.99 18.27 27.52
C LEU A 180 -14.49 18.53 27.55
N ASP A 181 -14.94 19.59 28.21
CA ASP A 181 -16.37 19.95 28.23
C ASP A 181 -16.85 20.31 26.82
N VAL A 182 -16.06 21.09 26.08
CA VAL A 182 -16.35 21.44 24.68
C VAL A 182 -16.45 20.19 23.80
N LEU A 183 -15.51 19.26 23.94
CA LEU A 183 -15.48 18.04 23.11
C LEU A 183 -16.63 17.06 23.45
N ARG A 184 -17.19 17.14 24.65
CA ARG A 184 -18.30 16.30 25.13
C ARG A 184 -19.69 16.92 24.93
N GLN A 185 -19.75 18.18 24.49
CA GLN A 185 -21.02 18.87 24.25
C GLN A 185 -21.87 18.17 23.19
N LYS A 186 -23.19 18.33 23.35
CA LYS A 186 -24.21 17.92 22.36
C LYS A 186 -24.88 19.09 21.66
N ASN A 187 -24.70 20.29 22.21
CA ASN A 187 -25.27 21.52 21.69
C ASN A 187 -24.10 22.44 21.34
N PHE A 188 -24.04 22.86 20.08
CA PHE A 188 -23.00 23.77 19.60
C PHE A 188 -23.64 25.00 18.97
N ILE A 189 -23.07 26.17 19.26
CA ILE A 189 -23.55 27.45 18.74
C ILE A 189 -22.39 28.12 18.01
N PHE A 190 -22.53 28.27 16.70
CA PHE A 190 -21.52 28.87 15.84
C PHE A 190 -22.03 30.17 15.24
N LEU A 191 -21.19 31.19 15.26
CA LEU A 191 -21.36 32.39 14.45
C LEU A 191 -20.36 32.33 13.29
N VAL A 192 -20.85 32.29 12.06
CA VAL A 192 -20.04 32.00 10.87
C VAL A 192 -19.90 33.26 10.03
N ASP A 193 -18.67 33.59 9.60
CA ASP A 193 -18.40 34.72 8.67
C ASP A 193 -18.65 34.27 7.23
N TYR A 194 -19.92 33.98 6.95
CA TYR A 194 -20.39 33.48 5.66
C TYR A 194 -21.86 33.85 5.44
N PRO A 195 -22.28 34.21 4.20
CA PRO A 195 -23.66 34.62 3.95
C PRO A 195 -24.68 33.50 4.22
N PHE A 196 -25.84 33.86 4.77
CA PHE A 196 -26.90 32.91 5.17
C PHE A 196 -27.28 31.92 4.07
N SER A 197 -27.58 32.42 2.87
CA SER A 197 -27.96 31.57 1.72
C SER A 197 -26.87 30.59 1.32
N LYS A 198 -25.60 30.96 1.53
CA LYS A 198 -24.45 30.12 1.22
C LYS A 198 -24.20 29.08 2.31
N VAL A 199 -24.36 29.43 3.58
CA VAL A 199 -24.30 28.45 4.68
C VAL A 199 -25.40 27.40 4.51
N GLN A 200 -26.62 27.80 4.15
CA GLN A 200 -27.71 26.84 3.87
C GLN A 200 -27.40 25.90 2.71
N GLU A 201 -26.70 26.37 1.67
CA GLU A 201 -26.30 25.56 0.51
C GLU A 201 -25.15 24.60 0.84
N GLU A 202 -24.19 25.04 1.65
CA GLU A 202 -22.92 24.36 1.86
C GLU A 202 -22.86 23.50 3.13
N TRP A 203 -23.62 23.86 4.18
CA TRP A 203 -23.77 23.08 5.40
C TRP A 203 -24.81 21.96 5.21
N ASP A 204 -24.50 21.04 4.30
CA ASP A 204 -25.37 19.92 3.94
C ASP A 204 -24.56 18.61 3.91
N GLU A 205 -25.04 17.61 4.66
CA GLU A 205 -24.44 16.27 4.70
C GLU A 205 -24.94 15.34 3.58
N SER A 206 -26.03 15.69 2.89
CA SER A 206 -26.64 14.87 1.84
C SER A 206 -25.71 14.57 0.65
N PRO A 207 -24.80 15.47 0.21
CA PRO A 207 -23.90 15.21 -0.90
C PRO A 207 -22.67 14.39 -0.49
N LEU A 208 -22.44 14.16 0.80
CA LEU A 208 -21.31 13.38 1.28
C LEU A 208 -21.49 11.90 0.90
N PRO A 209 -20.47 11.22 0.33
CA PRO A 209 -20.54 9.81 -0.01
C PRO A 209 -21.00 8.96 1.17
N SER A 210 -21.60 7.78 0.98
CA SER A 210 -21.80 6.85 2.11
C SER A 210 -20.47 6.55 2.81
N ALA A 211 -20.51 6.25 4.12
CA ALA A 211 -19.31 5.80 4.82
C ALA A 211 -18.63 4.67 4.00
N SER A 212 -17.32 4.79 3.78
CA SER A 212 -16.58 3.80 3.03
C SER A 212 -16.48 2.53 3.86
N VAL A 213 -17.20 1.49 3.46
CA VAL A 213 -17.02 0.15 4.02
C VAL A 213 -16.02 -0.56 3.13
N TYR A 214 -14.92 -1.03 3.72
CA TYR A 214 -14.01 -1.89 3.00
C TYR A 214 -14.78 -3.13 2.55
N PRO A 215 -14.76 -3.47 1.25
CA PRO A 215 -15.60 -4.54 0.74
C PRO A 215 -15.11 -5.94 1.16
N TYR A 216 -13.96 -5.97 1.82
CA TYR A 216 -13.29 -7.17 2.25
C TYR A 216 -13.87 -7.66 3.57
N ARG A 217 -14.11 -8.96 3.67
CA ARG A 217 -14.48 -9.58 4.95
C ARG A 217 -13.21 -9.88 5.73
N THR A 218 -13.24 -9.70 7.04
CA THR A 218 -12.20 -10.22 7.92
C THR A 218 -12.31 -11.75 7.90
N PRO A 219 -11.34 -12.49 7.34
CA PRO A 219 -11.44 -13.93 7.29
C PRO A 219 -11.00 -14.52 8.64
N ASP A 220 -11.72 -15.53 9.12
CA ASP A 220 -11.34 -16.24 10.34
C ASP A 220 -10.06 -17.06 10.17
N GLN A 221 -9.70 -17.40 8.91
CA GLN A 221 -8.50 -18.17 8.52
C GLN A 221 -7.99 -17.74 7.14
N TYR A 222 -6.70 -17.94 6.88
CA TYR A 222 -6.11 -17.69 5.56
C TYR A 222 -6.58 -18.73 4.53
N ASP A 223 -7.27 -18.27 3.49
CA ASP A 223 -7.69 -19.08 2.33
C ASP A 223 -7.41 -18.31 1.03
N LEU A 224 -6.48 -18.83 0.22
CA LEU A 224 -6.11 -18.26 -1.07
C LEU A 224 -7.30 -18.10 -2.02
N THR A 225 -8.18 -19.11 -2.09
CA THR A 225 -9.34 -19.08 -3.00
C THR A 225 -10.34 -18.02 -2.56
N PHE A 226 -10.51 -17.87 -1.24
CA PHE A 226 -11.33 -16.79 -0.69
C PHE A 226 -10.79 -15.42 -1.11
N PHE A 227 -9.50 -15.17 -0.89
CA PHE A 227 -8.89 -13.89 -1.22
C PHE A 227 -8.87 -13.62 -2.74
N GLU A 228 -8.57 -14.62 -3.57
CA GLU A 228 -8.61 -14.48 -5.04
C GLU A 228 -10.00 -14.02 -5.50
N ASN A 229 -11.06 -14.66 -5.00
CA ASN A 229 -12.44 -14.30 -5.32
C ASN A 229 -12.81 -12.90 -4.82
N ASP A 230 -12.41 -12.56 -3.59
CA ASP A 230 -12.73 -11.27 -2.98
C ASP A 230 -11.99 -10.11 -3.68
N ILE A 231 -10.73 -10.31 -4.07
CA ILE A 231 -9.96 -9.36 -4.87
C ILE A 231 -10.59 -9.20 -6.25
N ALA A 232 -10.93 -10.31 -6.91
CA ALA A 232 -11.55 -10.28 -8.23
C ALA A 232 -12.91 -9.56 -8.23
N GLY A 233 -13.74 -9.82 -7.22
CA GLY A 233 -15.06 -9.20 -7.06
C GLY A 233 -15.02 -7.70 -6.76
N ASN A 234 -13.90 -7.21 -6.21
CA ASN A 234 -13.74 -5.82 -5.76
C ASN A 234 -12.75 -5.00 -6.61
N LYS A 235 -12.40 -5.47 -7.81
CA LYS A 235 -11.56 -4.70 -8.74
C LYS A 235 -12.28 -3.42 -9.17
N SER A 236 -11.71 -2.27 -8.84
CA SER A 236 -12.19 -0.96 -9.27
C SER A 236 -11.15 -0.28 -10.17
N LYS A 237 -11.62 0.44 -11.20
CA LYS A 237 -10.77 1.38 -11.95
C LYS A 237 -10.37 2.61 -11.12
N GLN A 238 -11.05 2.83 -10.00
CA GLN A 238 -10.76 3.90 -9.05
C GLN A 238 -9.88 3.36 -7.92
N SER A 239 -8.71 3.96 -7.73
CA SER A 239 -7.89 3.68 -6.56
C SER A 239 -8.55 4.25 -5.30
N PHE A 240 -8.41 3.52 -4.19
CA PHE A 240 -8.67 4.11 -2.88
C PHE A 240 -7.72 5.28 -2.65
N ASN A 241 -8.22 6.36 -2.05
CA ASN A 241 -7.34 7.45 -1.63
C ASN A 241 -6.37 6.92 -0.57
N PRO A 242 -5.07 7.29 -0.63
CA PRO A 242 -4.14 6.99 0.44
C PRO A 242 -4.71 7.47 1.78
N ALA A 243 -4.81 6.56 2.74
CA ALA A 243 -5.31 6.83 4.07
C ALA A 243 -4.17 6.69 5.08
N THR A 244 -4.05 7.67 5.98
CA THR A 244 -3.09 7.66 7.10
C THR A 244 -3.78 7.52 8.45
N SER A 245 -5.11 7.39 8.44
CA SER A 245 -5.95 7.15 9.60
C SER A 245 -7.18 6.37 9.15
N PHE A 246 -7.66 5.47 10.00
CA PHE A 246 -8.84 4.67 9.74
C PHE A 246 -9.93 5.01 10.74
N ASP A 247 -11.17 4.67 10.39
CA ASP A 247 -12.32 5.00 11.22
C ASP A 247 -12.43 4.10 12.46
N ASP A 248 -11.95 2.87 12.37
CA ASP A 248 -11.90 1.91 13.46
C ASP A 248 -10.75 0.91 13.23
N ASP A 249 -10.47 0.12 14.27
CA ASP A 249 -9.39 -0.87 14.25
C ASP A 249 -9.64 -1.96 13.19
N ASN A 250 -10.90 -2.32 12.93
CA ASN A 250 -11.23 -3.33 11.93
C ASN A 250 -10.90 -2.83 10.51
N ALA A 251 -11.22 -1.58 10.20
CA ALA A 251 -10.86 -0.91 8.96
C ALA A 251 -9.34 -0.85 8.79
N HIS A 252 -8.61 -0.51 9.87
CA HIS A 252 -7.15 -0.48 9.85
C HIS A 252 -6.56 -1.87 9.55
N VAL A 253 -6.96 -2.88 10.34
CA VAL A 253 -6.50 -4.26 10.19
C VAL A 253 -6.84 -4.79 8.80
N THR A 254 -8.07 -4.56 8.33
CA THR A 254 -8.51 -4.99 6.99
C THR A 254 -7.60 -4.43 5.90
N VAL A 255 -7.29 -3.12 5.93
CA VAL A 255 -6.42 -2.52 4.92
C VAL A 255 -5.01 -3.05 5.00
N LEU A 256 -4.43 -3.18 6.19
CA LEU A 256 -3.10 -3.72 6.35
C LEU A 256 -3.03 -5.17 5.83
N THR A 257 -3.93 -6.03 6.28
CA THR A 257 -3.99 -7.44 5.87
C THR A 257 -4.16 -7.55 4.36
N HIS A 258 -5.14 -6.86 3.77
CA HIS A 258 -5.38 -6.93 2.34
C HIS A 258 -4.25 -6.33 1.52
N SER A 259 -3.52 -5.32 2.02
CA SER A 259 -2.37 -4.76 1.29
C SER A 259 -1.25 -5.79 1.11
N VAL A 260 -0.97 -6.60 2.14
CA VAL A 260 0.05 -7.65 2.10
C VAL A 260 -0.44 -8.85 1.29
N VAL A 261 -1.67 -9.29 1.53
CA VAL A 261 -2.23 -10.47 0.85
C VAL A 261 -2.40 -10.24 -0.65
N GLN A 262 -2.90 -9.06 -1.07
CA GLN A 262 -3.03 -8.72 -2.49
C GLN A 262 -1.68 -8.70 -3.20
N ASP A 263 -0.68 -8.12 -2.57
CA ASP A 263 0.67 -8.03 -3.13
C ASP A 263 1.30 -9.41 -3.36
N GLN A 264 1.03 -10.38 -2.47
CA GLN A 264 1.48 -11.78 -2.63
C GLN A 264 0.65 -12.53 -3.69
N ILE A 265 -0.67 -12.37 -3.68
CA ILE A 265 -1.56 -13.02 -4.66
C ILE A 265 -1.23 -12.56 -6.07
N TRP A 266 -0.96 -11.27 -6.29
CA TRP A 266 -0.57 -10.78 -7.61
C TRP A 266 0.73 -11.40 -8.11
N VAL A 267 1.72 -11.63 -7.24
CA VAL A 267 2.95 -12.35 -7.62
C VAL A 267 2.67 -13.81 -7.91
N SER A 268 1.85 -14.47 -7.10
CA SER A 268 1.47 -15.88 -7.28
C SER A 268 0.73 -16.09 -8.61
N LEU A 269 -0.25 -15.23 -8.92
CA LEU A 269 -0.97 -15.25 -10.19
C LEU A 269 -0.02 -15.01 -11.37
N ALA A 270 0.86 -14.01 -11.29
CA ALA A 270 1.86 -13.77 -12.32
C ALA A 270 2.82 -14.96 -12.47
N ALA A 271 3.24 -15.60 -11.38
CA ALA A 271 4.08 -16.80 -11.44
C ALA A 271 3.38 -17.96 -12.14
N ARG A 272 2.07 -18.16 -11.88
CA ARG A 272 1.25 -19.15 -12.58
C ARG A 272 1.15 -18.83 -14.07
N GLU A 273 0.85 -17.58 -14.43
CA GLU A 273 0.78 -17.13 -15.83
C GLU A 273 2.11 -17.37 -16.56
N ILE A 274 3.23 -16.93 -15.97
CA ILE A 274 4.59 -17.15 -16.49
C ILE A 274 4.88 -18.65 -16.64
N ALA A 275 4.52 -19.48 -15.66
CA ALA A 275 4.76 -20.93 -15.71
C ALA A 275 3.88 -21.66 -16.73
N HIS A 276 2.71 -21.11 -17.07
CA HIS A 276 1.84 -21.65 -18.10
C HIS A 276 2.35 -21.36 -19.52
N GLU A 277 3.13 -20.30 -19.70
CA GLU A 277 3.71 -19.96 -21.00
C GLU A 277 4.95 -20.79 -21.32
N ARG A 278 4.83 -21.62 -22.38
CA ARG A 278 5.95 -22.39 -22.92
C ARG A 278 6.70 -21.57 -23.94
N ARG A 279 8.04 -21.64 -23.90
CA ARG A 279 8.90 -20.86 -24.79
C ARG A 279 9.94 -21.76 -25.45
N PRO A 280 10.38 -21.43 -26.67
CA PRO A 280 11.53 -22.08 -27.26
C PRO A 280 12.79 -21.69 -26.48
N ALA A 281 13.72 -22.64 -26.34
CA ALA A 281 14.99 -22.41 -25.69
C ALA A 281 16.09 -23.21 -26.39
N TYR A 282 17.33 -22.73 -26.32
CA TYR A 282 18.47 -23.49 -26.83
C TYR A 282 19.65 -23.49 -25.86
N PHE A 283 20.51 -24.50 -26.02
CA PHE A 283 21.60 -24.78 -25.11
C PHE A 283 22.94 -24.44 -25.73
N VAL A 284 23.84 -23.93 -24.92
CA VAL A 284 25.24 -23.63 -25.26
C VAL A 284 26.13 -24.34 -24.23
N PRO A 285 26.98 -25.29 -24.64
CA PRO A 285 27.89 -25.98 -23.72
C PRO A 285 28.80 -25.00 -22.97
N VAL A 286 28.98 -25.21 -21.65
CA VAL A 286 29.90 -24.38 -20.84
C VAL A 286 31.36 -24.62 -21.23
N GLY A 287 31.67 -25.83 -21.72
CA GLY A 287 32.96 -26.22 -22.27
C GLY A 287 32.78 -26.91 -23.63
N PRO A 288 33.84 -27.05 -24.45
CA PRO A 288 33.74 -27.56 -25.83
C PRO A 288 33.10 -28.95 -25.91
N ASP A 289 33.35 -29.78 -24.89
CA ASP A 289 32.87 -31.16 -24.79
C ASP A 289 31.94 -31.38 -23.57
N SER A 290 31.40 -30.30 -23.00
CA SER A 290 30.57 -30.38 -21.79
C SER A 290 29.21 -31.00 -22.10
N THR A 291 28.96 -32.20 -21.58
CA THR A 291 27.64 -32.86 -21.58
C THR A 291 26.84 -32.62 -20.31
N GLU A 292 27.48 -32.08 -19.28
CA GLU A 292 26.94 -32.00 -17.92
C GLU A 292 26.48 -30.58 -17.54
N ALA A 293 26.99 -29.55 -18.22
CA ALA A 293 26.65 -28.16 -17.92
C ALA A 293 26.46 -27.32 -19.17
N TYR A 294 25.42 -26.49 -19.16
CA TYR A 294 25.01 -25.66 -20.28
C TYR A 294 24.60 -24.26 -19.82
N TYR A 295 24.81 -23.28 -20.67
CA TYR A 295 24.02 -22.06 -20.67
C TYR A 295 22.75 -22.30 -21.49
N VAL A 296 21.60 -21.87 -20.99
CA VAL A 296 20.33 -21.92 -21.71
C VAL A 296 19.93 -20.50 -22.01
N VAL A 297 19.66 -20.21 -23.28
CA VAL A 297 19.18 -18.90 -23.73
C VAL A 297 17.71 -19.04 -24.07
N ILE A 298 16.89 -18.21 -23.41
CA ILE A 298 15.43 -18.16 -23.56
C ILE A 298 15.09 -16.75 -24.04
N PRO A 299 14.72 -16.57 -25.32
CA PRO A 299 14.33 -15.26 -25.83
C PRO A 299 12.94 -14.88 -25.33
N PHE A 300 12.81 -13.66 -24.81
CA PHE A 300 11.51 -13.06 -24.50
C PHE A 300 11.21 -11.89 -25.43
N GLU A 301 9.92 -11.73 -25.72
CA GLU A 301 9.41 -10.52 -26.35
C GLU A 301 9.47 -9.34 -25.38
N LYS A 302 9.67 -8.15 -25.93
CA LYS A 302 9.73 -6.91 -25.14
C LYS A 302 8.42 -6.70 -24.37
N GLU A 303 7.29 -6.84 -25.06
CA GLU A 303 5.96 -6.62 -24.52
C GLU A 303 5.68 -7.59 -23.36
N TRP A 304 6.09 -8.85 -23.52
CA TRP A 304 5.97 -9.85 -22.47
C TRP A 304 6.79 -9.48 -21.24
N ARG A 305 8.05 -9.08 -21.47
CA ARG A 305 8.97 -8.76 -20.37
C ARG A 305 8.54 -7.51 -19.62
N GLU A 306 8.10 -6.48 -20.33
CA GLU A 306 7.58 -5.24 -19.74
C GLU A 306 6.26 -5.48 -19.01
N GLY A 307 5.38 -6.33 -19.55
CA GLY A 307 4.12 -6.71 -18.90
C GLY A 307 4.30 -7.42 -17.56
N HIS A 308 5.36 -8.21 -17.42
CA HIS A 308 5.64 -8.99 -16.21
C HIS A 308 6.77 -8.43 -15.33
N ASP A 309 7.42 -7.33 -15.71
CA ASP A 309 8.68 -6.86 -15.09
C ASP A 309 8.59 -6.71 -13.56
N GLY A 310 7.49 -6.14 -13.04
CA GLY A 310 7.27 -5.98 -11.60
C GLY A 310 7.26 -7.31 -10.83
N ALA A 311 6.44 -8.26 -11.29
CA ALA A 311 6.37 -9.59 -10.69
C ALA A 311 7.67 -10.37 -10.91
N TRP A 312 8.22 -10.29 -12.12
CA TRP A 312 9.44 -10.99 -12.50
C TRP A 312 10.60 -10.64 -11.58
N ARG A 313 10.87 -9.35 -11.32
CA ARG A 313 11.94 -8.90 -10.41
C ARG A 313 11.83 -9.50 -9.01
N ARG A 314 10.60 -9.68 -8.52
CA ARG A 314 10.35 -10.27 -7.20
C ARG A 314 10.61 -11.77 -7.22
N LEU A 315 10.14 -12.47 -8.25
CA LEU A 315 10.35 -13.91 -8.42
C LEU A 315 11.85 -14.25 -8.53
N ILE A 316 12.61 -13.50 -9.33
CA ILE A 316 14.02 -13.84 -9.59
C ILE A 316 15.01 -13.40 -8.51
N LYS A 317 14.55 -12.83 -7.38
CA LYS A 317 15.43 -12.25 -6.34
C LYS A 317 16.48 -13.24 -5.83
N ASN A 318 16.14 -14.52 -5.72
CA ASN A 318 17.04 -15.57 -5.23
C ASN A 318 17.97 -16.12 -6.33
N GLY A 319 17.89 -15.61 -7.55
CA GLY A 319 18.75 -15.99 -8.67
C GLY A 319 18.65 -17.46 -9.10
N THR A 320 17.66 -18.20 -8.60
CA THR A 320 17.46 -19.62 -8.89
C THR A 320 16.05 -19.86 -9.41
N VAL A 321 15.94 -20.74 -10.40
CA VAL A 321 14.67 -21.16 -11.03
C VAL A 321 14.74 -22.63 -11.41
N GLU A 322 13.60 -23.23 -11.71
CA GLU A 322 13.56 -24.55 -12.33
C GLU A 322 13.19 -24.45 -13.80
N LEU A 323 14.00 -25.06 -14.65
CA LEU A 323 13.74 -25.20 -16.07
C LEU A 323 13.05 -26.53 -16.30
N VAL A 324 11.83 -26.48 -16.78
CA VAL A 324 11.08 -27.67 -17.12
C VAL A 324 11.03 -27.82 -18.63
N LEU A 325 11.42 -29.01 -19.07
CA LEU A 325 11.66 -29.34 -20.47
C LEU A 325 10.49 -30.13 -21.03
N TYR A 326 10.12 -29.84 -22.28
CA TYR A 326 9.18 -30.63 -23.07
C TYR A 326 9.85 -31.11 -24.35
N LYS A 327 9.31 -32.20 -24.92
CA LYS A 327 9.79 -32.71 -26.21
C LYS A 327 9.28 -31.90 -27.41
N HIS A 328 8.09 -31.30 -27.28
CA HIS A 328 7.42 -30.48 -28.31
C HIS A 328 6.27 -29.66 -27.69
N PHE A 329 5.77 -28.64 -28.38
CA PHE A 329 4.76 -27.68 -27.86
C PHE A 329 3.47 -28.31 -27.37
N ALA A 330 2.97 -29.30 -28.11
CA ALA A 330 1.77 -30.04 -27.75
C ALA A 330 1.97 -31.05 -26.60
N SER A 331 3.19 -31.27 -26.12
CA SER A 331 3.47 -32.28 -25.09
C SER A 331 2.73 -31.96 -23.80
N LYS A 332 1.85 -32.85 -23.35
CA LYS A 332 1.20 -32.71 -22.04
C LYS A 332 2.07 -33.16 -20.87
N ARG A 333 3.14 -33.92 -21.15
CA ARG A 333 4.02 -34.51 -20.12
C ARG A 333 5.39 -33.85 -20.11
N LYS A 334 5.83 -33.44 -18.91
CA LYS A 334 7.18 -32.93 -18.67
C LYS A 334 8.21 -34.01 -19.03
N ALA A 335 9.26 -33.62 -19.76
CA ALA A 335 10.36 -34.48 -20.17
C ALA A 335 11.59 -34.37 -19.26
N GLY A 336 11.71 -33.27 -18.52
CA GLY A 336 12.76 -33.06 -17.52
C GLY A 336 12.48 -31.82 -16.68
N GLN A 337 13.15 -31.72 -15.53
CA GLN A 337 13.03 -30.60 -14.59
C GLN A 337 14.39 -30.36 -13.94
N TRP A 338 15.05 -29.28 -14.34
CA TRP A 338 16.45 -29.01 -14.04
C TRP A 338 16.54 -27.75 -13.18
N ARG A 339 17.40 -27.77 -12.16
CA ARG A 339 17.65 -26.60 -11.32
C ARG A 339 18.65 -25.66 -12.01
N CYS A 340 18.37 -24.37 -11.97
CA CYS A 340 19.08 -23.38 -12.76
C CYS A 340 19.49 -22.16 -11.93
N LEU A 341 20.57 -21.51 -12.36
CA LEU A 341 21.03 -20.23 -11.85
C LEU A 341 20.88 -19.16 -12.93
N ILE A 342 20.25 -18.04 -12.60
CA ILE A 342 20.12 -16.91 -13.51
C ILE A 342 21.48 -16.22 -13.68
N ARG A 343 21.84 -15.89 -14.91
CA ARG A 343 23.04 -15.11 -15.25
C ARG A 343 22.65 -13.71 -15.68
N ASN A 344 22.81 -12.76 -14.76
CA ASN A 344 22.44 -11.35 -14.96
C ASN A 344 23.38 -10.59 -15.90
N TYR A 345 24.61 -11.08 -16.11
CA TYR A 345 25.62 -10.44 -16.96
C TYR A 345 26.11 -11.39 -18.06
N PRO A 346 25.24 -11.81 -19.00
CA PRO A 346 25.61 -12.81 -20.00
C PRO A 346 26.70 -12.31 -20.96
N LYS A 347 26.81 -10.99 -21.17
CA LYS A 347 27.80 -10.35 -22.05
C LYS A 347 29.25 -10.54 -21.57
N THR A 348 29.47 -10.89 -20.29
CA THR A 348 30.82 -11.17 -19.76
C THR A 348 31.26 -12.62 -19.96
N LEU A 349 30.36 -13.50 -20.41
CA LEU A 349 30.63 -14.92 -20.59
C LEU A 349 31.21 -15.16 -21.98
N GLU A 350 32.49 -15.54 -22.05
CA GLU A 350 33.19 -15.77 -23.33
C GLU A 350 32.48 -16.79 -24.22
N ARG A 351 31.87 -17.82 -23.62
CA ARG A 351 31.11 -18.86 -24.32
C ARG A 351 29.86 -18.36 -25.04
N LEU A 352 29.34 -17.20 -24.66
CA LEU A 352 28.17 -16.59 -25.29
C LEU A 352 28.57 -15.54 -26.34
N ARG A 353 29.85 -15.37 -26.67
CA ARG A 353 30.30 -14.40 -27.67
C ARG A 353 29.66 -14.62 -29.04
N ASP A 354 29.54 -15.88 -29.47
CA ASP A 354 28.89 -16.28 -30.73
C ASP A 354 27.36 -16.41 -30.60
N HIS A 355 26.85 -16.19 -29.39
CA HIS A 355 25.44 -16.19 -29.03
C HIS A 355 25.02 -14.86 -28.41
N PRO A 356 25.09 -13.74 -29.16
CA PRO A 356 24.75 -12.43 -28.63
C PRO A 356 23.33 -12.42 -28.07
N THR A 357 23.20 -11.93 -26.84
CA THR A 357 21.92 -11.84 -26.11
C THR A 357 21.39 -10.42 -26.14
N THR A 358 20.07 -10.29 -26.23
CA THR A 358 19.35 -9.03 -26.05
C THR A 358 19.13 -8.73 -24.57
N ASP A 359 18.64 -7.52 -24.25
CA ASP A 359 18.29 -7.16 -22.87
C ASP A 359 17.00 -7.86 -22.38
N TYR A 360 16.28 -8.53 -23.27
CA TYR A 360 15.07 -9.31 -22.96
C TYR A 360 15.34 -10.80 -22.84
N ASP A 361 16.50 -11.30 -23.31
CA ASP A 361 16.83 -12.72 -23.21
C ASP A 361 17.14 -13.10 -21.76
N LEU A 362 16.60 -14.24 -21.32
CA LEU A 362 17.01 -14.86 -20.07
C LEU A 362 18.11 -15.89 -20.33
N VAL A 363 19.21 -15.75 -19.58
CA VAL A 363 20.30 -16.71 -19.61
C VAL A 363 20.35 -17.46 -18.29
N LEU A 364 20.27 -18.79 -18.37
CA LEU A 364 20.38 -19.69 -17.24
C LEU A 364 21.67 -20.49 -17.33
N LEU A 365 22.35 -20.71 -16.21
CA LEU A 365 23.33 -21.78 -16.08
C LEU A 365 22.61 -23.00 -15.50
N VAL A 366 22.72 -24.13 -16.19
CA VAL A 366 22.07 -25.38 -15.80
C VAL A 366 23.10 -26.50 -15.72
N ARG A 367 22.88 -27.44 -14.80
CA ARG A 367 23.59 -28.71 -14.76
C ARG A 367 22.59 -29.83 -15.06
N ARG A 368 22.98 -30.72 -15.97
CA ARG A 368 22.22 -31.94 -16.28
C ARG A 368 22.08 -32.74 -14.97
N PRO A 369 20.86 -33.22 -14.65
CA PRO A 369 20.68 -34.11 -13.52
C PRO A 369 21.51 -35.39 -13.69
N HIS A 370 22.08 -35.89 -12.58
CA HIS A 370 22.85 -37.13 -12.59
C HIS A 370 22.04 -38.30 -13.17
N ALA A 371 22.71 -39.26 -13.82
CA ALA A 371 22.09 -40.39 -14.51
C ALA A 371 21.15 -41.23 -13.61
N THR A 372 21.34 -41.20 -12.30
CA THR A 372 20.46 -41.88 -11.32
C THR A 372 19.12 -41.17 -11.12
N HIS A 373 18.95 -39.94 -11.59
CA HIS A 373 17.73 -39.14 -11.48
C HIS A 373 16.96 -39.06 -12.80
N ASN A 374 16.65 -40.22 -13.39
CA ASN A 374 15.90 -40.31 -14.65
C ASN A 374 14.56 -39.54 -14.62
N HIS A 375 13.88 -39.49 -13.47
CA HIS A 375 12.64 -38.73 -13.29
C HIS A 375 12.81 -37.22 -13.46
N LYS A 376 14.04 -36.69 -13.35
CA LYS A 376 14.38 -35.28 -13.61
C LYS A 376 14.84 -35.03 -15.04
N GLY A 377 14.84 -36.05 -15.91
CA GLY A 377 15.22 -35.93 -17.31
C GLY A 377 16.73 -35.92 -17.55
N SER A 378 17.50 -36.72 -16.82
CA SER A 378 18.95 -36.91 -17.04
C SER A 378 19.27 -37.37 -18.48
N SER A 379 18.38 -38.15 -19.09
CA SER A 379 18.50 -38.66 -20.45
C SER A 379 17.89 -37.74 -21.52
N PHE A 380 17.52 -36.49 -21.17
CA PHE A 380 16.95 -35.56 -22.14
C PHE A 380 18.00 -35.22 -23.21
N GLU A 381 17.60 -35.27 -24.48
CA GLU A 381 18.47 -34.95 -25.60
C GLU A 381 18.58 -33.43 -25.75
N VAL A 382 19.79 -32.92 -25.52
CA VAL A 382 20.08 -31.48 -25.59
C VAL A 382 20.57 -31.15 -27.00
N LYS A 383 19.94 -30.15 -27.62
CA LYS A 383 20.35 -29.58 -28.90
C LYS A 383 21.11 -28.30 -28.64
N THR A 384 22.26 -28.23 -29.28
CA THR A 384 23.18 -27.10 -29.23
C THR A 384 23.37 -26.54 -30.62
N PHE A 385 23.69 -25.25 -30.71
CA PHE A 385 23.93 -24.56 -31.97
C PHE A 385 25.28 -23.86 -31.92
N GLU A 386 25.90 -23.67 -33.09
CA GLU A 386 27.21 -22.99 -33.20
C GLU A 386 27.09 -21.47 -33.08
N SER A 387 25.89 -20.90 -33.27
CA SER A 387 25.65 -19.46 -33.16
C SER A 387 24.18 -19.13 -32.90
N ARG A 388 23.91 -17.90 -32.43
CA ARG A 388 22.53 -17.39 -32.29
C ARG A 388 21.75 -17.46 -33.61
N LYS A 389 22.39 -17.08 -34.72
CA LYS A 389 21.76 -17.10 -36.06
C LYS A 389 21.30 -18.50 -36.47
N ALA A 390 22.10 -19.53 -36.16
CA ALA A 390 21.74 -20.91 -36.43
C ALA A 390 20.55 -21.37 -35.57
N ALA A 391 20.53 -20.99 -34.30
CA ALA A 391 19.41 -21.27 -33.39
C ALA A 391 18.10 -20.59 -33.86
N ASP A 392 18.16 -19.30 -34.22
CA ASP A 392 17.00 -18.54 -34.71
C ASP A 392 16.46 -19.10 -36.04
N ALA A 393 17.36 -19.49 -36.96
CA ALA A 393 16.95 -20.12 -38.22
C ALA A 393 16.28 -21.47 -38.00
N ALA A 394 16.78 -22.28 -37.04
CA ALA A 394 16.16 -23.54 -36.66
C ALA A 394 14.77 -23.32 -36.05
N LEU A 395 14.62 -22.33 -35.16
CA LEU A 395 13.34 -21.96 -34.57
C LEU A 395 12.33 -21.51 -35.63
N TYR A 396 12.73 -20.60 -36.53
CA TYR A 396 11.87 -20.14 -37.62
C TYR A 396 11.40 -21.30 -38.51
N SER A 397 12.31 -22.24 -38.83
CA SER A 397 11.97 -23.41 -39.63
C SER A 397 11.04 -24.40 -38.92
N ALA A 398 11.09 -24.48 -37.59
CA ALA A 398 10.21 -25.31 -36.78
C ALA A 398 8.79 -24.74 -36.74
N ASN A 399 8.65 -23.44 -36.47
CA ASN A 399 7.36 -22.76 -36.43
C ASN A 399 6.63 -22.84 -37.78
N LEU A 400 7.36 -22.64 -38.89
CA LEU A 400 6.79 -22.71 -40.24
C LEU A 400 6.33 -24.13 -40.64
N ARG A 401 6.82 -25.17 -39.97
CA ARG A 401 6.40 -26.57 -40.15
C ARG A 401 5.21 -26.90 -39.28
N GLU A 402 5.13 -26.36 -38.08
CA GLU A 402 3.96 -26.49 -37.20
C GLU A 402 2.72 -25.85 -37.83
N GLU A 403 2.82 -24.61 -38.33
CA GLU A 403 1.69 -23.93 -39.01
C GLU A 403 1.14 -24.76 -40.18
N LYS A 404 2.03 -25.35 -40.99
CA LYS A 404 1.64 -26.22 -42.11
C LYS A 404 1.01 -27.55 -41.67
N LEU A 405 1.36 -28.05 -40.49
CA LEU A 405 0.80 -29.28 -39.93
C LEU A 405 -0.56 -29.02 -39.28
N THR A 406 -0.76 -27.88 -38.63
CA THR A 406 -2.07 -27.46 -38.11
C THR A 406 -3.06 -27.19 -39.25
N ASP A 407 -2.63 -26.52 -40.31
CA ASP A 407 -3.46 -26.28 -41.51
C ASP A 407 -3.83 -27.60 -42.22
N ALA A 408 -2.91 -28.58 -42.22
CA ALA A 408 -3.17 -29.90 -42.82
C ALA A 408 -4.07 -30.79 -41.95
N ALA A 409 -4.01 -30.67 -40.62
CA ALA A 409 -4.84 -31.41 -39.67
C ALA A 409 -6.28 -30.89 -39.60
N GLU A 410 -6.51 -29.59 -39.85
CA GLU A 410 -7.87 -29.04 -39.98
C GLU A 410 -8.58 -29.51 -41.27
N VAL A 411 -7.82 -29.80 -42.35
CA VAL A 411 -8.38 -30.25 -43.64
C VAL A 411 -8.67 -31.75 -43.69
N LYS A 412 -8.02 -32.55 -42.84
CA LYS A 412 -8.25 -33.99 -42.71
C LYS A 412 -8.26 -34.32 -41.22
N GLY A 413 -9.44 -34.54 -40.63
CA GLY A 413 -9.63 -34.86 -39.22
C GLY A 413 -8.91 -36.13 -38.75
N ALA A 414 -7.59 -36.09 -38.69
CA ALA A 414 -6.66 -37.13 -38.30
C ALA A 414 -5.59 -36.49 -37.41
N GLU A 415 -5.34 -37.10 -36.26
CA GLU A 415 -4.29 -36.65 -35.34
C GLU A 415 -2.91 -36.67 -36.04
N PRO A 416 -2.09 -35.62 -35.86
CA PRO A 416 -0.76 -35.57 -36.45
C PRO A 416 0.15 -36.64 -35.82
N ARG A 417 0.89 -37.37 -36.65
CA ARG A 417 1.89 -38.36 -36.21
C ARG A 417 3.04 -37.68 -35.45
N GLU A 418 3.39 -38.24 -34.28
CA GLU A 418 4.37 -37.72 -33.31
C GLU A 418 5.84 -37.66 -33.81
N ASP A 419 6.16 -38.27 -34.95
CA ASP A 419 7.55 -38.42 -35.39
C ASP A 419 7.94 -37.35 -36.42
N SER A 420 8.24 -36.11 -35.98
CA SER A 420 9.17 -35.19 -36.69
C SER A 420 9.29 -33.75 -36.15
N LEU A 421 8.79 -33.42 -34.95
CA LEU A 421 8.93 -32.06 -34.40
C LEU A 421 10.23 -31.93 -33.61
N HIS A 422 11.06 -30.94 -33.97
CA HIS A 422 12.47 -30.85 -33.56
C HIS A 422 12.85 -29.46 -32.98
N SER A 423 11.93 -28.77 -32.31
CA SER A 423 12.22 -27.66 -31.40
C SER A 423 12.59 -28.20 -30.01
N ILE A 424 13.53 -27.57 -29.30
CA ILE A 424 13.60 -27.75 -27.83
C ILE A 424 12.80 -26.63 -27.22
N GLU A 425 11.89 -27.03 -26.35
CA GLU A 425 11.00 -26.11 -25.69
C GLU A 425 11.14 -26.29 -24.20
N ALA A 426 11.29 -25.17 -23.54
CA ALA A 426 11.49 -25.11 -22.13
C ALA A 426 10.59 -24.02 -21.56
N TYR A 427 10.02 -24.30 -20.40
CA TYR A 427 9.34 -23.27 -19.63
C TYR A 427 9.99 -23.18 -18.27
N ILE A 428 9.78 -22.05 -17.62
CA ILE A 428 10.40 -21.76 -16.35
C ILE A 428 9.33 -21.91 -15.29
N GLU A 429 9.57 -22.81 -14.36
CA GLU A 429 8.78 -22.94 -13.16
C GLU A 429 9.55 -22.24 -12.04
N TYR A 430 8.98 -21.15 -11.52
CA TYR A 430 9.48 -20.60 -10.28
C TYR A 430 9.02 -21.51 -9.15
N VAL A 431 9.94 -22.31 -8.62
CA VAL A 431 9.72 -22.93 -7.32
C VAL A 431 10.03 -21.87 -6.29
N ALA A 432 8.98 -21.13 -5.90
CA ALA A 432 8.94 -20.59 -4.55
C ALA A 432 9.28 -21.78 -3.65
N SER A 433 10.27 -21.64 -2.78
CA SER A 433 10.51 -22.62 -1.74
C SER A 433 9.15 -22.89 -1.08
N SER A 434 8.56 -24.05 -1.40
CA SER A 434 7.21 -24.55 -1.13
C SER A 434 6.03 -23.57 -0.89
N GLU A 435 4.83 -23.91 -1.38
CA GLU A 435 3.57 -23.34 -0.84
C GLU A 435 3.51 -23.43 0.72
N GLU A 436 4.26 -24.37 1.29
CA GLU A 436 4.50 -24.51 2.73
C GLU A 436 5.27 -23.35 3.36
N GLU A 437 6.21 -22.65 2.70
CA GLU A 437 6.88 -21.47 3.29
C GLU A 437 6.06 -20.19 3.15
N ILE A 438 5.26 -20.07 2.09
CA ILE A 438 4.28 -18.97 1.99
C ILE A 438 3.21 -19.17 3.07
N GLY A 439 2.74 -20.40 3.29
CA GLY A 439 1.87 -20.75 4.40
C GLY A 439 2.55 -20.64 5.78
N ALA A 440 3.83 -21.00 5.90
CA ALA A 440 4.58 -20.97 7.17
C ALA A 440 4.97 -19.54 7.57
N SER A 441 5.24 -18.65 6.60
CA SER A 441 5.44 -17.21 6.83
C SER A 441 4.22 -16.55 7.49
N PHE A 442 3.02 -17.12 7.32
CA PHE A 442 1.80 -16.64 7.99
C PHE A 442 1.42 -17.48 9.22
N ARG A 443 1.83 -18.75 9.30
CA ARG A 443 1.59 -19.61 10.47
C ARG A 443 2.59 -19.39 11.62
N SER A 444 3.70 -18.68 11.38
CA SER A 444 4.68 -18.35 12.43
C SER A 444 4.43 -16.99 13.10
N ALA A 445 3.26 -16.37 12.92
CA ALA A 445 2.90 -15.12 13.59
C ALA A 445 2.47 -15.36 15.05
N ASP A 446 3.31 -16.05 15.82
CA ASP A 446 3.39 -15.83 17.26
C ASP A 446 4.50 -14.80 17.48
N TRP A 447 4.07 -13.67 18.02
CA TRP A 447 4.84 -12.45 18.21
C TRP A 447 6.05 -12.67 19.12
N VAL A 448 7.28 -12.53 18.60
CA VAL A 448 8.44 -12.03 19.36
C VAL A 448 9.36 -11.26 18.42
N TRP A 449 9.57 -9.98 18.72
CA TRP A 449 10.60 -9.15 18.11
C TRP A 449 11.94 -9.42 18.81
N VAL A 450 12.97 -9.78 18.04
CA VAL A 450 14.38 -9.55 18.39
C VAL A 450 15.11 -9.18 17.10
N PHE A 451 15.60 -7.94 17.03
CA PHE A 451 16.66 -7.52 16.12
C PHE A 451 18.01 -7.57 16.86
N ASP A 452 19.09 -7.48 16.08
CA ASP A 452 20.53 -7.59 16.36
C ASP A 452 21.08 -9.03 16.28
N ASP A 453 22.17 -9.32 15.55
CA ASP A 453 23.18 -8.44 14.98
C ASP A 453 23.90 -9.09 13.79
N ILE A 454 24.50 -8.25 12.96
CA ILE A 454 25.31 -8.57 11.77
C ILE A 454 26.69 -9.12 12.18
N ASP A 455 27.16 -10.13 11.45
CA ASP A 455 28.54 -10.62 11.26
C ASP A 455 29.50 -10.72 12.47
N ARG A 456 29.91 -11.96 12.80
CA ARG A 456 31.29 -12.24 13.21
C ARG A 456 31.74 -13.66 12.91
N GLU A 457 32.57 -13.73 11.86
CA GLU A 457 33.83 -14.49 11.72
C GLU A 457 33.86 -16.01 11.99
N GLU A 458 34.21 -16.71 10.90
CA GLU A 458 35.13 -17.85 10.80
C GLU A 458 35.63 -18.45 12.14
N GLN A 459 35.19 -19.68 12.39
CA GLN A 459 35.90 -20.62 13.26
C GLN A 459 37.23 -21.01 12.62
N VAL A 460 38.32 -20.46 13.14
CA VAL A 460 39.63 -21.12 13.17
C VAL A 460 39.59 -22.13 14.31
N ALA A 461 39.71 -23.41 13.96
CA ALA A 461 40.14 -24.44 14.89
C ALA A 461 41.67 -24.39 14.99
N ASP A 462 42.21 -24.17 16.19
CA ASP A 462 43.20 -25.08 16.76
C ASP A 462 43.49 -24.72 18.23
N ASN A 463 43.63 -25.79 19.01
CA ASN A 463 43.91 -25.85 20.44
C ASN A 463 45.26 -25.20 20.81
N VAL A 464 45.38 -24.74 22.06
CA VAL A 464 46.31 -25.27 23.10
C VAL A 464 46.33 -24.29 24.29
N ASP A 465 46.06 -24.86 25.48
CA ASP A 465 46.52 -24.54 26.85
C ASP A 465 47.13 -23.15 27.16
N ASP A 466 46.60 -22.43 28.17
CA ASP A 466 47.19 -22.40 29.53
C ASP A 466 46.46 -21.40 30.45
N ASP A 467 46.16 -21.88 31.65
CA ASP A 467 46.22 -21.22 32.96
C ASP A 467 45.63 -19.82 33.28
N ASN A 468 44.92 -19.87 34.42
CA ASN A 468 44.91 -18.91 35.54
C ASN A 468 43.91 -17.74 35.59
N GLN A 469 42.99 -17.94 36.55
CA GLN A 469 42.77 -17.12 37.75
C GLN A 469 41.70 -16.02 37.77
N ASP A 470 41.01 -16.08 38.90
CA ASP A 470 40.29 -15.04 39.64
C ASP A 470 38.79 -14.84 39.37
N ALA A 471 38.03 -15.50 40.25
CA ALA A 471 36.74 -15.07 40.76
C ALA A 471 36.85 -13.67 41.41
N ASP A 472 35.82 -12.83 41.28
CA ASP A 472 34.95 -12.43 42.40
C ASP A 472 33.89 -11.36 42.02
N LEU A 473 32.71 -11.47 42.65
CA LEU A 473 31.72 -10.42 42.99
C LEU A 473 30.93 -9.73 41.84
N LEU A 474 29.65 -9.30 41.94
CA LEU A 474 28.45 -9.56 42.75
C LEU A 474 27.39 -8.49 42.31
N VAL A 475 26.10 -8.82 42.46
CA VAL A 475 24.90 -7.94 42.59
C VAL A 475 24.10 -7.52 41.34
N ASP A 476 22.85 -8.01 41.38
CA ASP A 476 21.65 -7.76 40.57
C ASP A 476 20.96 -6.43 40.96
N PRO A 477 20.62 -5.53 40.00
CA PRO A 477 19.88 -4.32 40.29
C PRO A 477 18.39 -4.49 39.95
N ARG A 478 17.63 -5.07 40.89
CA ARG A 478 16.19 -4.81 41.03
C ARG A 478 15.92 -4.20 42.40
N ASP A 479 16.28 -2.93 42.52
CA ASP A 479 15.73 -2.01 43.51
C ASP A 479 16.00 -0.57 43.03
N ARG A 480 15.09 -0.07 42.19
CA ARG A 480 14.58 1.32 42.19
C ARG A 480 13.57 1.56 41.08
#